data_AF-A0A2D6MRC7-F1
#
_entry.id   AF-A0A2D6MRC7-F1
#
_cell.length_a   1.000
_cell.length_b   1.000
_cell.length_c   1.000
_cell.angle_alpha   90.00
_cell.angle_beta   90.00
_cell.angle_gamma   90.00
#
_symmetry.space_group_name_H-M   'P 1'
#
loop_
_entity.id
_entity.type
_entity.pdbx_description
1 polymer ?
#
loop_
_entity_poly.entity_id
_entity_poly.type
_entity_poly.pdbx_seq_one_letter_code
_entity_poly.pdbx_strand_id
1 'polypeptide(L)'
;MPFCVQTQSVFSVLESADGSRIGRADLAVPIDGYCDTRFSRVREIFTRRMEDGCEVGAAIAFTLNGDPVVDLWGGYYADTPEQNGREWQRETLVNVYSTTKGMTALCAHRLVEQGRLDLDARVAEYWPEFAQAGKAEVPVRWLLSHQVGLPAIRPDMPKGSFYDWQAMCEGIAESEPWWPPGSKHGYHPVTFGHLVGEVIRRIDGLSVGQLFREDIAEPLEADFHIGLAEEHDARVSRMIGGLVPRRSKAAQGQEAGVDETEAVQDSGPMGDFMRDMTDPKTMVERAFNNPWLEAGAVNTRDWRAAEIPAANGHGTARSPAAARSTGCASSKGSRSIALAPSRPRAPTRPSARCPCATDRASCFAAISRPSRPTRTLSAIPAQAARSAWPIPTPGSASASR
;
A
#
# COMPACT_ATOMS: atom_id res chain seq x y z
N MET A 1 -18.04 4.59 -1.00
CA MET A 1 -17.93 3.56 -2.05
C MET A 1 -16.45 3.27 -2.23
N PRO A 2 -15.99 2.02 -2.10
CA PRO A 2 -14.60 1.69 -2.44
C PRO A 2 -14.44 1.83 -3.96
N PHE A 3 -13.42 2.59 -4.37
CA PHE A 3 -13.07 2.78 -5.77
C PHE A 3 -11.57 2.55 -5.95
N CYS A 4 -11.19 2.06 -7.14
CA CYS A 4 -9.80 1.94 -7.54
C CYS A 4 -9.66 2.39 -8.99
N VAL A 5 -8.63 3.22 -9.22
CA VAL A 5 -8.25 3.73 -10.54
C VAL A 5 -6.81 3.28 -10.75
N GLN A 6 -6.57 2.58 -11.85
CA GLN A 6 -5.24 2.21 -12.33
C GLN A 6 -4.99 2.97 -13.62
N THR A 7 -4.05 3.89 -13.61
CA THR A 7 -3.74 4.76 -14.75
C THR A 7 -2.26 4.74 -15.06
N GLN A 8 -1.94 5.06 -16.31
CA GLN A 8 -0.58 5.29 -16.80
C GLN A 8 -0.60 6.57 -17.60
N SER A 9 -0.41 7.68 -16.88
CA SER A 9 -0.44 9.01 -17.45
C SER A 9 0.94 9.37 -18.03
N VAL A 10 0.95 10.08 -19.16
CA VAL A 10 2.17 10.64 -19.76
C VAL A 10 2.32 12.08 -19.25
N PHE A 11 3.44 12.41 -18.59
CA PHE A 11 3.78 13.81 -18.24
C PHE A 11 4.76 14.47 -19.21
N SER A 12 5.20 13.78 -20.26
CA SER A 12 6.10 14.34 -21.28
C SER A 12 5.84 13.71 -22.63
N VAL A 13 5.56 14.58 -23.61
CA VAL A 13 5.29 14.31 -25.02
C VAL A 13 6.23 13.25 -25.58
N LEU A 14 5.68 12.21 -26.21
CA LEU A 14 6.45 11.30 -27.05
C LEU A 14 6.80 12.06 -28.35
N GLU A 15 8.03 12.56 -28.46
CA GLU A 15 8.60 13.02 -29.73
C GLU A 15 9.38 11.87 -30.41
N SER A 16 9.14 11.68 -31.70
CA SER A 16 9.93 10.78 -32.55
C SER A 16 11.27 11.42 -32.91
N ALA A 17 12.24 10.59 -33.34
CA ALA A 17 13.58 10.98 -33.73
C ALA A 17 13.67 11.96 -34.92
N ASP A 18 12.54 12.28 -35.57
CA ASP A 18 12.45 13.24 -36.69
C ASP A 18 11.66 14.51 -36.36
N GLY A 19 11.21 14.69 -35.11
CA GLY A 19 10.46 15.88 -34.68
C GLY A 19 9.06 16.00 -35.28
N SER A 20 8.55 14.95 -35.94
CA SER A 20 7.16 14.92 -36.41
C SER A 20 6.23 14.43 -35.30
N ARG A 21 5.13 15.15 -35.05
CA ARG A 21 4.03 14.60 -34.25
C ARG A 21 3.44 13.42 -35.01
N ILE A 22 3.72 12.19 -34.60
CA ILE A 22 2.95 11.04 -35.07
C ILE A 22 1.53 11.23 -34.55
N GLY A 23 0.66 11.78 -35.40
CA GLY A 23 -0.74 11.94 -35.11
C GLY A 23 -1.37 10.57 -34.94
N ARG A 24 -1.51 10.11 -33.70
CA ARG A 24 -2.37 8.98 -33.31
C ARG A 24 -3.86 9.36 -33.38
N ALA A 25 -4.21 10.29 -34.28
CA ALA A 25 -5.46 11.03 -34.29
C ALA A 25 -6.60 10.34 -35.06
N ASP A 26 -6.32 9.25 -35.79
CA ASP A 26 -7.31 8.58 -36.66
C ASP A 26 -7.68 7.14 -36.24
N LEU A 27 -7.14 6.64 -35.11
CA LEU A 27 -7.55 5.34 -34.55
C LEU A 27 -8.32 5.57 -33.26
N ALA A 28 -9.61 5.20 -33.26
CA ALA A 28 -10.43 5.23 -32.05
C ALA A 28 -9.75 4.40 -30.94
N VAL A 29 -9.52 5.02 -29.78
CA VAL A 29 -8.88 4.32 -28.65
C VAL A 29 -9.84 3.23 -28.16
N PRO A 30 -9.41 1.96 -28.10
CA PRO A 30 -10.29 0.87 -27.69
C PRO A 30 -10.69 1.07 -26.23
N ILE A 31 -12.00 1.04 -25.97
CA ILE A 31 -12.58 1.15 -24.63
C ILE A 31 -13.65 0.08 -24.51
N ASP A 32 -13.55 -0.72 -23.46
CA ASP A 32 -14.44 -1.84 -23.21
C ASP A 32 -14.85 -1.90 -21.73
N GLY A 33 -15.77 -2.79 -21.42
CA GLY A 33 -16.25 -3.08 -20.09
C GLY A 33 -17.66 -2.56 -19.81
N TYR A 34 -18.08 -2.75 -18.57
CA TYR A 34 -19.41 -2.47 -18.07
C TYR A 34 -19.47 -1.12 -17.33
N CYS A 35 -20.53 -0.36 -17.56
CA CYS A 35 -20.83 0.84 -16.79
C CYS A 35 -22.34 0.97 -16.65
N ASP A 36 -22.82 0.85 -15.42
CA ASP A 36 -24.21 1.10 -15.09
C ASP A 36 -24.60 2.53 -15.50
N THR A 37 -25.76 2.69 -16.11
CA THR A 37 -26.26 3.98 -16.64
C THR A 37 -26.27 5.10 -15.61
N ARG A 38 -26.43 4.79 -14.31
CA ARG A 38 -26.35 5.76 -13.20
C ARG A 38 -24.97 6.42 -13.10
N PHE A 39 -23.95 5.78 -13.65
CA PHE A 39 -22.56 6.22 -13.66
C PHE A 39 -22.07 6.55 -15.08
N SER A 40 -22.96 6.84 -16.04
CA SER A 40 -22.57 7.17 -17.43
C SER A 40 -21.49 8.25 -17.52
N ARG A 41 -21.52 9.24 -16.61
CA ARG A 41 -20.51 10.30 -16.51
C ARG A 41 -19.09 9.78 -16.25
N VAL A 42 -18.95 8.65 -15.56
CA VAL A 42 -17.67 7.98 -15.33
C VAL A 42 -17.11 7.46 -16.65
N ARG A 43 -17.94 6.77 -17.46
CA ARG A 43 -17.54 6.33 -18.81
C ARG A 43 -17.14 7.51 -19.68
N GLU A 44 -17.93 8.58 -19.72
CA GLU A 44 -17.62 9.78 -20.52
C GLU A 44 -16.26 10.40 -20.17
N ILE A 45 -15.94 10.50 -18.87
CA ILE A 45 -14.65 11.05 -18.42
C ILE A 45 -13.52 10.09 -18.75
N PHE A 46 -13.71 8.78 -18.53
CA PHE A 46 -12.73 7.76 -18.85
C PHE A 46 -12.39 7.76 -20.35
N THR A 47 -13.41 7.76 -21.20
CA THR A 47 -13.27 7.85 -22.66
C THR A 47 -12.53 9.09 -23.08
N ARG A 48 -12.93 10.26 -22.58
CA ARG A 48 -12.27 11.52 -22.91
C ARG A 48 -10.78 11.53 -22.53
N ARG A 49 -10.42 11.00 -21.36
CA ARG A 49 -9.01 10.96 -20.92
C ARG A 49 -8.14 10.08 -21.81
N MET A 50 -8.72 9.03 -22.38
CA MET A 50 -8.07 8.19 -23.39
C MET A 50 -7.91 8.94 -24.72
N GLU A 51 -8.99 9.54 -25.22
CA GLU A 51 -9.03 10.26 -26.50
C GLU A 51 -8.13 11.50 -26.53
N ASP A 52 -8.06 12.24 -25.42
CA ASP A 52 -7.21 13.42 -25.26
C ASP A 52 -5.72 13.06 -25.09
N GLY A 53 -5.36 11.77 -25.15
CA GLY A 53 -3.98 11.28 -25.04
C GLY A 53 -3.35 11.46 -23.65
N CYS A 54 -4.16 11.73 -22.62
CA CYS A 54 -3.67 11.86 -21.24
C CYS A 54 -3.24 10.51 -20.64
N GLU A 55 -3.73 9.40 -21.19
CA GLU A 55 -3.51 8.04 -20.72
C GLU A 55 -3.01 7.14 -21.86
N VAL A 56 -2.05 6.25 -21.58
CA VAL A 56 -1.64 5.20 -22.53
C VAL A 56 -2.58 4.01 -22.46
N GLY A 57 -2.88 3.59 -21.23
CA GLY A 57 -3.81 2.51 -20.92
C GLY A 57 -4.19 2.58 -19.44
N ALA A 58 -5.43 2.22 -19.14
CA ALA A 58 -5.98 2.34 -17.80
C ALA A 58 -7.17 1.42 -17.59
N ALA A 59 -7.50 1.20 -16.32
CA ALA A 59 -8.72 0.53 -15.90
C ALA A 59 -9.28 1.18 -14.63
N ILE A 60 -10.61 1.18 -14.52
CA ILE A 60 -11.33 1.69 -13.35
C ILE A 60 -12.42 0.71 -12.94
N ALA A 61 -12.54 0.50 -11.63
CA ALA A 61 -13.58 -0.36 -11.07
C ALA A 61 -14.24 0.27 -9.83
N PHE A 62 -15.56 0.16 -9.77
CA PHE A 62 -16.39 0.65 -8.68
C PHE A 62 -17.37 -0.43 -8.25
N THR A 63 -17.48 -0.62 -6.94
CA THR A 63 -18.52 -1.47 -6.35
C THR A 63 -19.44 -0.66 -5.46
N LEU A 64 -20.72 -1.01 -5.47
CA LEU A 64 -21.75 -0.45 -4.60
C LEU A 64 -22.39 -1.61 -3.83
N ASN A 65 -22.21 -1.61 -2.51
CA ASN A 65 -22.70 -2.68 -1.63
C ASN A 65 -22.18 -4.09 -2.01
N GLY A 66 -20.98 -4.17 -2.60
CA GLY A 66 -20.38 -5.40 -3.08
C GLY A 66 -20.64 -5.69 -4.56
N ASP A 67 -21.65 -5.06 -5.17
CA ASP A 67 -21.99 -5.30 -6.57
C ASP A 67 -21.15 -4.41 -7.50
N PRO A 68 -20.55 -4.95 -8.57
CA PRO A 68 -19.84 -4.15 -9.56
C PRO A 68 -20.80 -3.25 -10.33
N VAL A 69 -20.57 -1.95 -10.29
CA VAL A 69 -21.38 -0.94 -11.02
C VAL A 69 -20.61 -0.27 -12.15
N VAL A 70 -19.27 -0.33 -12.11
CA VAL A 70 -18.37 0.10 -13.19
C VAL A 70 -17.17 -0.86 -13.21
N ASP A 71 -16.82 -1.38 -14.37
CA ASP A 71 -15.62 -2.16 -14.68
C ASP A 71 -15.23 -1.78 -16.12
N LEU A 72 -14.42 -0.73 -16.27
CA LEU A 72 -14.00 -0.18 -17.56
C LEU A 72 -12.50 -0.32 -17.72
N TRP A 73 -12.06 -0.61 -18.95
CA TRP A 73 -10.65 -0.58 -19.33
C TRP A 73 -10.51 -0.10 -20.78
N GLY A 74 -9.31 0.35 -21.13
CA GLY A 74 -9.05 0.83 -22.47
C GLY A 74 -7.63 1.31 -22.67
N GLY A 75 -7.35 1.67 -23.92
CA GLY A 75 -6.01 2.02 -24.37
C GLY A 75 -5.14 0.79 -24.63
N TYR A 76 -3.84 0.95 -24.43
CA TYR A 76 -2.84 -0.02 -24.85
C TYR A 76 -1.89 -0.36 -23.71
N TYR A 77 -1.20 -1.49 -23.83
CA TYR A 77 -0.04 -1.77 -23.00
C TYR A 77 1.02 -0.72 -23.27
N ALA A 78 1.63 -0.25 -22.19
CA ALA A 78 2.96 0.30 -22.23
C ALA A 78 3.98 -0.82 -22.42
N ASP A 79 4.65 -0.83 -23.56
CA ASP A 79 5.52 -1.92 -24.00
C ASP A 79 6.85 -1.38 -24.58
N THR A 80 7.78 -2.28 -24.93
CA THR A 80 8.95 -1.90 -25.72
C THR A 80 8.52 -1.52 -27.14
N PRO A 81 9.34 -0.79 -27.92
CA PRO A 81 8.99 -0.41 -29.30
C PRO A 81 8.51 -1.58 -30.17
N GLU A 82 9.01 -2.79 -29.94
CA GLU A 82 8.70 -4.02 -30.68
C GLU A 82 7.34 -4.65 -30.29
N GLN A 83 6.78 -4.27 -29.14
CA GLN A 83 5.51 -4.78 -28.61
C GLN A 83 4.41 -3.68 -28.56
N ASN A 84 4.73 -2.49 -29.05
CA ASN A 84 3.80 -1.36 -29.11
C ASN A 84 2.53 -1.71 -29.92
N GLY A 85 1.36 -1.43 -29.32
CA GLY A 85 0.05 -1.54 -29.97
C GLY A 85 -0.84 -2.66 -29.44
N ARG A 86 -0.38 -3.49 -28.49
CA ARG A 86 -1.25 -4.45 -27.81
C ARG A 86 -2.33 -3.71 -26.99
N GLU A 87 -3.59 -4.04 -27.22
CA GLU A 87 -4.72 -3.44 -26.49
C GLU A 87 -4.74 -3.89 -25.04
N TRP A 88 -5.09 -2.95 -24.15
CA TRP A 88 -5.33 -3.23 -22.75
C TRP A 88 -6.50 -4.20 -22.62
N GLN A 89 -6.32 -5.27 -21.83
CA GLN A 89 -7.33 -6.29 -21.60
C GLN A 89 -7.91 -6.17 -20.19
N ARG A 90 -9.07 -6.81 -19.99
CA ARG A 90 -9.77 -6.84 -18.71
C ARG A 90 -8.92 -7.39 -17.55
N GLU A 91 -7.99 -8.28 -17.86
CA GLU A 91 -7.09 -8.97 -16.91
C GLU A 91 -5.64 -8.44 -16.97
N THR A 92 -5.40 -7.29 -17.62
CA THR A 92 -4.08 -6.63 -17.57
C THR A 92 -3.71 -6.29 -16.12
N LEU A 93 -2.49 -6.64 -15.75
CA LEU A 93 -1.89 -6.32 -14.46
C LEU A 93 -0.98 -5.11 -14.59
N VAL A 94 -0.96 -4.28 -13.56
CA VAL A 94 0.04 -3.22 -13.39
C VAL A 94 0.56 -3.19 -11.98
N ASN A 95 1.77 -2.69 -11.81
CA ASN A 95 2.29 -2.32 -10.50
C ASN A 95 1.48 -1.15 -9.93
N VAL A 96 0.86 -1.32 -8.75
CA VAL A 96 -0.05 -0.31 -8.17
C VAL A 96 0.58 0.53 -7.06
N TYR A 97 1.89 0.45 -6.88
CA TYR A 97 2.63 1.24 -5.88
C TYR A 97 2.01 1.18 -4.48
N SER A 98 1.75 2.35 -3.89
CA SER A 98 1.30 2.48 -2.51
C SER A 98 -0.12 1.96 -2.25
N THR A 99 -0.88 1.65 -3.30
CA THR A 99 -2.15 0.92 -3.18
C THR A 99 -1.97 -0.40 -2.43
N THR A 100 -0.79 -1.02 -2.56
CA THR A 100 -0.38 -2.26 -1.88
C THR A 100 -0.48 -2.16 -0.36
N LYS A 101 -0.23 -0.99 0.24
CA LYS A 101 -0.32 -0.77 1.69
C LYS A 101 -1.71 -1.12 2.24
N GLY A 102 -2.75 -0.88 1.45
CA GLY A 102 -4.12 -1.26 1.82
C GLY A 102 -4.28 -2.77 1.97
N MET A 103 -3.64 -3.55 1.10
CA MET A 103 -3.68 -5.02 1.16
C MET A 103 -2.92 -5.55 2.38
N THR A 104 -1.75 -4.97 2.67
CA THR A 104 -0.97 -5.26 3.87
C THR A 104 -1.72 -4.90 5.16
N ALA A 105 -2.41 -3.75 5.17
CA ALA A 105 -3.25 -3.35 6.29
C ALA A 105 -4.45 -4.31 6.48
N LEU A 106 -5.06 -4.80 5.40
CA LEU A 106 -6.12 -5.81 5.48
C LEU A 106 -5.60 -7.11 6.12
N CYS A 107 -4.38 -7.56 5.77
CA CYS A 107 -3.76 -8.71 6.43
C CYS A 107 -3.58 -8.49 7.94
N ALA A 108 -3.10 -7.31 8.35
CA ALA A 108 -2.96 -6.98 9.76
C ALA A 108 -4.32 -6.96 10.47
N HIS A 109 -5.34 -6.33 9.88
CA HIS A 109 -6.69 -6.28 10.43
C HIS A 109 -7.36 -7.65 10.50
N ARG A 110 -7.03 -8.57 9.58
CA ARG A 110 -7.49 -9.96 9.65
C ARG A 110 -6.92 -10.68 10.88
N LEU A 111 -5.64 -10.46 11.21
CA LEU A 111 -5.04 -10.98 12.44
C LEU A 111 -5.65 -10.34 13.70
N VAL A 112 -6.05 -9.06 13.65
CA VAL A 112 -6.79 -8.40 14.74
C VAL A 112 -8.15 -9.05 14.95
N GLU A 113 -8.92 -9.27 13.88
CA GLU A 113 -10.22 -9.94 13.95
C GLU A 113 -10.10 -11.36 14.54
N GLN A 114 -9.01 -12.06 14.26
CA GLN A 114 -8.70 -13.38 14.82
C GLN A 114 -8.19 -13.33 16.27
N GLY A 115 -8.02 -12.15 16.88
CA GLY A 115 -7.47 -11.98 18.22
C GLY A 115 -5.97 -12.34 18.34
N ARG A 116 -5.25 -12.35 17.22
CA ARG A 116 -3.82 -12.73 17.15
C ARG A 116 -2.89 -11.52 17.12
N LEU A 117 -3.39 -10.38 16.66
CA LEU A 117 -2.71 -9.09 16.71
C LEU A 117 -3.50 -8.13 17.61
N ASP A 118 -2.85 -7.59 18.62
CA ASP A 118 -3.39 -6.51 19.44
C ASP A 118 -2.77 -5.18 18.98
N LEU A 119 -3.63 -4.22 18.64
CA LEU A 119 -3.21 -2.90 18.16
C LEU A 119 -2.58 -2.04 19.26
N ASP A 120 -2.91 -2.33 20.52
CA ASP A 120 -2.42 -1.60 21.69
C ASP A 120 -1.19 -2.26 22.34
N ALA A 121 -0.92 -3.52 22.00
CA ALA A 121 0.31 -4.21 22.40
C ALA A 121 1.54 -3.56 21.77
N ARG A 122 2.69 -3.74 22.44
CA ARG A 122 3.98 -3.23 21.96
C ARG A 122 4.44 -4.06 20.77
N VAL A 123 4.98 -3.41 19.75
CA VAL A 123 5.59 -4.10 18.59
C VAL A 123 6.65 -5.11 19.05
N ALA A 124 7.42 -4.76 20.09
CA ALA A 124 8.44 -5.60 20.70
C ALA A 124 7.94 -6.95 21.25
N GLU A 125 6.63 -7.11 21.50
CA GLU A 125 6.07 -8.39 21.93
C GLU A 125 5.98 -9.40 20.78
N TYR A 126 5.88 -8.91 19.55
CA TYR A 126 5.87 -9.72 18.33
C TYR A 126 7.25 -9.77 17.67
N TRP A 127 7.99 -8.65 17.72
CA TRP A 127 9.29 -8.47 17.10
C TRP A 127 10.28 -7.86 18.11
N PRO A 128 10.89 -8.69 18.99
CA PRO A 128 11.75 -8.21 20.08
C PRO A 128 12.90 -7.30 19.65
N GLU A 129 13.52 -7.59 18.51
CA GLU A 129 14.63 -6.84 17.93
C GLU A 129 14.21 -5.40 17.57
N PHE A 130 12.92 -5.14 17.37
CA PHE A 130 12.40 -3.79 17.15
C PHE A 130 12.60 -2.87 18.37
N ALA A 131 12.76 -3.40 19.59
CA ALA A 131 12.87 -2.60 20.81
C ALA A 131 14.12 -1.69 20.89
N GLN A 132 15.08 -1.90 19.99
CA GLN A 132 16.31 -1.12 19.88
C GLN A 132 16.04 0.38 19.65
N ALA A 133 17.05 1.21 19.95
CA ALA A 133 17.04 2.65 19.68
C ALA A 133 15.78 3.39 20.19
N GLY A 134 15.32 3.05 21.40
CA GLY A 134 14.21 3.75 22.08
C GLY A 134 12.81 3.35 21.62
N LYS A 135 12.65 2.22 20.92
CA LYS A 135 11.37 1.80 20.32
C LYS A 135 10.61 0.72 21.11
N ALA A 136 11.07 0.37 22.31
CA ALA A 136 10.49 -0.71 23.14
C ALA A 136 8.99 -0.56 23.44
N GLU A 137 8.53 0.68 23.62
CA GLU A 137 7.15 0.99 24.03
C GLU A 137 6.24 1.39 22.86
N VAL A 138 6.68 1.23 21.61
CA VAL A 138 5.88 1.56 20.43
C VAL A 138 4.70 0.59 20.30
N PRO A 139 3.44 1.06 20.30
CA PRO A 139 2.29 0.21 20.05
C PRO A 139 2.13 -0.10 18.55
N VAL A 140 1.57 -1.28 18.24
CA VAL A 140 1.34 -1.75 16.85
C VAL A 140 0.57 -0.72 16.01
N ARG A 141 -0.46 -0.07 16.57
CA ARG A 141 -1.28 0.93 15.86
C ARG A 141 -0.45 2.04 15.20
N TRP A 142 0.70 2.39 15.75
CA TRP A 142 1.57 3.44 15.18
C TRP A 142 2.33 3.02 13.93
N LEU A 143 2.48 1.71 13.69
CA LEU A 143 2.98 1.19 12.42
C LEU A 143 1.96 1.45 11.30
N LEU A 144 0.70 1.11 11.57
CA LEU A 144 -0.42 1.26 10.62
C LEU A 144 -0.79 2.73 10.35
N SER A 145 -0.51 3.62 11.29
CA SER A 145 -0.86 5.04 11.22
C SER A 145 0.32 5.97 10.93
N HIS A 146 1.48 5.44 10.48
CA HIS A 146 2.65 6.25 10.12
C HIS A 146 3.20 7.16 11.25
N GLN A 147 3.07 6.72 12.51
CA GLN A 147 3.46 7.51 13.69
C GLN A 147 4.71 7.00 14.40
N VAL A 148 5.29 5.88 13.95
CA VAL A 148 6.48 5.28 14.58
C VAL A 148 7.79 6.05 14.32
N GLY A 149 7.79 7.01 13.39
CA GLY A 149 8.95 7.85 13.11
C GLY A 149 10.05 7.17 12.29
N LEU A 150 9.73 6.16 11.48
CA LEU A 150 10.70 5.42 10.66
C LEU A 150 10.39 5.53 9.15
N PRO A 151 10.13 6.73 8.59
CA PRO A 151 9.82 6.85 7.15
C PRO A 151 11.00 6.44 6.25
N ALA A 152 12.23 6.51 6.78
CA ALA A 152 13.47 6.17 6.11
C ALA A 152 14.40 5.38 7.03
N ILE A 153 15.15 4.44 6.47
CA ILE A 153 16.20 3.70 7.18
C ILE A 153 17.43 4.60 7.36
N ARG A 154 17.96 4.67 8.58
CA ARG A 154 19.10 5.53 8.94
C ARG A 154 20.46 4.97 8.49
N PRO A 155 20.76 3.67 8.64
CA PRO A 155 21.93 3.07 7.99
C PRO A 155 21.82 3.17 6.46
N ASP A 156 22.96 3.27 5.79
CA ASP A 156 23.01 3.11 4.33
C ASP A 156 22.83 1.63 3.99
N MET A 157 21.80 1.32 3.21
CA MET A 157 21.46 -0.05 2.90
C MET A 157 22.28 -0.57 1.71
N PRO A 158 22.80 -1.80 1.77
CA PRO A 158 23.47 -2.44 0.64
C PRO A 158 22.61 -2.45 -0.63
N LYS A 159 23.29 -2.48 -1.79
CA LYS A 159 22.59 -2.66 -3.08
C LYS A 159 21.85 -4.00 -3.06
N GLY A 160 20.60 -3.99 -3.51
CA GLY A 160 19.76 -5.19 -3.54
C GLY A 160 18.96 -5.43 -2.26
N SER A 161 19.16 -4.66 -1.19
CA SER A 161 18.37 -4.81 0.05
C SER A 161 16.87 -4.64 -0.16
N PHE A 162 16.43 -3.95 -1.22
CA PHE A 162 15.01 -3.91 -1.60
C PHE A 162 14.36 -5.28 -1.80
N TYR A 163 15.16 -6.29 -2.15
CA TYR A 163 14.73 -7.67 -2.40
C TYR A 163 15.13 -8.63 -1.26
N ASP A 164 15.78 -8.11 -0.23
CA ASP A 164 16.19 -8.86 0.97
C ASP A 164 15.35 -8.41 2.17
N TRP A 165 14.37 -9.23 2.51
CA TRP A 165 13.46 -8.97 3.62
C TRP A 165 14.20 -8.80 4.95
N GLN A 166 15.21 -9.63 5.20
CA GLN A 166 15.95 -9.65 6.46
C GLN A 166 16.77 -8.37 6.58
N ALA A 167 17.51 -8.00 5.53
CA ALA A 167 18.30 -6.77 5.53
C ALA A 167 17.42 -5.53 5.81
N MET A 168 16.24 -5.44 5.17
CA MET A 168 15.30 -4.34 5.42
C MET A 168 14.82 -4.29 6.87
N CYS A 169 14.47 -5.44 7.45
CA CYS A 169 13.99 -5.50 8.83
C CYS A 169 15.10 -5.18 9.84
N GLU A 170 16.32 -5.68 9.63
CA GLU A 170 17.48 -5.36 10.46
C GLU A 170 17.79 -3.85 10.42
N GLY A 171 17.86 -3.25 9.22
CA GLY A 171 18.07 -1.82 9.07
C GLY A 171 16.99 -0.97 9.74
N ILE A 172 15.72 -1.41 9.70
CA ILE A 172 14.61 -0.78 10.41
C ILE A 172 14.75 -0.92 11.93
N ALA A 173 15.09 -2.11 12.42
CA ALA A 173 15.24 -2.39 13.85
C ALA A 173 16.39 -1.56 14.46
N GLU A 174 17.51 -1.43 13.76
CA GLU A 174 18.66 -0.63 14.18
C GLU A 174 18.41 0.88 14.11
N SER A 175 17.51 1.32 13.23
CA SER A 175 17.24 2.75 13.03
C SER A 175 16.62 3.42 14.27
N GLU A 176 17.24 4.51 14.72
CA GLU A 176 16.58 5.47 15.62
C GLU A 176 15.43 6.18 14.88
N PRO A 177 14.26 6.39 15.51
CA PRO A 177 13.22 7.23 14.93
C PRO A 177 13.71 8.63 14.52
N TRP A 178 13.16 9.18 13.44
CA TRP A 178 13.41 10.55 12.97
C TRP A 178 12.74 11.62 13.83
N TRP A 179 11.77 11.21 14.64
CA TRP A 179 11.12 12.00 15.68
C TRP A 179 10.62 11.04 16.78
N PRO A 180 10.34 11.53 17.99
CA PRO A 180 9.79 10.68 19.06
C PRO A 180 8.52 9.97 18.58
N PRO A 181 8.43 8.63 18.67
CA PRO A 181 7.24 7.89 18.23
C PRO A 181 5.95 8.47 18.82
N GLY A 182 4.91 8.59 17.99
CA GLY A 182 3.62 9.17 18.37
C GLY A 182 3.55 10.71 18.34
N SER A 183 4.68 11.41 18.30
CA SER A 183 4.68 12.88 18.31
C SER A 183 4.28 13.53 16.97
N LYS A 184 4.47 12.81 15.85
CA LYS A 184 4.14 13.28 14.50
C LYS A 184 3.68 12.13 13.62
N HIS A 185 2.94 12.48 12.57
CA HIS A 185 2.68 11.63 11.42
C HIS A 185 3.69 11.96 10.31
N GLY A 186 4.28 10.94 9.70
CA GLY A 186 5.10 11.13 8.50
C GLY A 186 5.03 9.89 7.62
N TYR A 187 4.72 10.06 6.35
CA TYR A 187 4.46 8.94 5.45
C TYR A 187 5.67 8.01 5.32
N HIS A 188 5.43 6.70 5.43
CA HIS A 188 6.46 5.65 5.31
C HIS A 188 6.32 4.99 3.93
N PRO A 189 6.95 5.53 2.88
CA PRO A 189 6.70 5.10 1.50
C PRO A 189 7.10 3.64 1.26
N VAL A 190 8.21 3.18 1.82
CA VAL A 190 8.71 1.80 1.66
C VAL A 190 8.67 1.03 2.96
N THR A 191 9.15 1.62 4.06
CA THR A 191 9.30 0.94 5.35
C THR A 191 7.97 0.47 5.96
N PHE A 192 6.84 1.08 5.60
CA PHE A 192 5.50 0.64 6.05
C PHE A 192 5.28 -0.87 5.83
N GLY A 193 5.68 -1.36 4.66
CA GLY A 193 5.45 -2.74 4.26
C GLY A 193 6.21 -3.71 5.14
N HIS A 194 7.48 -3.40 5.43
CA HIS A 194 8.33 -4.23 6.29
C HIS A 194 7.96 -4.08 7.77
N LEU A 195 7.61 -2.88 8.23
CA LEU A 195 7.17 -2.64 9.62
C LEU A 195 5.92 -3.47 9.97
N VAL A 196 4.86 -3.36 9.15
CA VAL A 196 3.62 -4.12 9.37
C VAL A 196 3.81 -5.59 9.01
N GLY A 197 4.53 -5.85 7.92
CA GLY A 197 4.76 -7.19 7.40
C GLY A 197 5.59 -8.08 8.33
N GLU A 198 6.59 -7.54 9.03
CA GLU A 198 7.41 -8.35 9.94
C GLU A 198 6.59 -8.79 11.15
N VAL A 199 5.71 -7.92 11.67
CA VAL A 199 4.75 -8.31 12.72
C VAL A 199 3.82 -9.43 12.22
N ILE A 200 3.30 -9.32 10.98
CA ILE A 200 2.49 -10.37 10.35
C ILE A 200 3.27 -11.70 10.29
N ARG A 201 4.50 -11.67 9.78
CA ARG A 201 5.36 -12.85 9.62
C ARG A 201 5.68 -13.50 10.96
N ARG A 202 5.94 -12.71 12.01
CA ARG A 202 6.22 -13.20 13.37
C ARG A 202 5.01 -13.91 14.00
N ILE A 203 3.79 -13.49 13.66
CA ILE A 203 2.54 -14.06 14.19
C ILE A 203 2.13 -15.34 13.45
N ASP A 204 2.29 -15.38 12.14
CA ASP A 204 1.73 -16.45 11.30
C ASP A 204 2.78 -17.37 10.66
N GLY A 205 4.04 -16.95 10.56
CA GLY A 205 5.11 -17.67 9.88
C GLY A 205 5.07 -17.60 8.36
N LEU A 206 3.98 -17.10 7.78
CA LEU A 206 3.83 -16.87 6.34
C LEU A 206 4.37 -15.51 5.92
N SER A 207 4.68 -15.38 4.62
CA SER A 207 4.93 -14.08 4.01
C SER A 207 3.65 -13.23 3.90
N VAL A 208 3.80 -11.92 3.67
CA VAL A 208 2.64 -11.02 3.54
C VAL A 208 1.85 -11.37 2.28
N GLY A 209 2.55 -11.66 1.18
CA GLY A 209 1.93 -12.08 -0.07
C GLY A 209 1.20 -13.41 0.05
N GLN A 210 1.78 -14.38 0.76
CA GLN A 210 1.13 -15.66 1.00
C GLN A 210 -0.12 -15.51 1.87
N LEU A 211 -0.04 -14.79 3.00
CA LEU A 211 -1.20 -14.55 3.85
C LEU A 211 -2.29 -13.78 3.10
N PHE A 212 -1.92 -12.75 2.33
CA PHE A 212 -2.87 -12.01 1.50
C PHE A 212 -3.58 -12.92 0.49
N ARG A 213 -2.81 -13.75 -0.23
CA ARG A 213 -3.36 -14.67 -1.23
C ARG A 213 -4.37 -15.63 -0.59
N GLU A 214 -3.97 -16.30 0.48
CA GLU A 214 -4.75 -17.39 1.10
C GLU A 214 -5.98 -16.86 1.89
N ASP A 215 -5.84 -15.76 2.62
CA ASP A 215 -6.91 -15.28 3.52
C ASP A 215 -7.82 -14.21 2.88
N ILE A 216 -7.39 -13.56 1.79
CA ILE A 216 -8.11 -12.42 1.19
C ILE A 216 -8.30 -12.59 -0.32
N ALA A 217 -7.23 -12.80 -1.09
CA ALA A 217 -7.31 -12.74 -2.54
C ALA A 217 -8.09 -13.92 -3.13
N GLU A 218 -7.77 -15.16 -2.74
CA GLU A 218 -8.45 -16.37 -3.21
C GLU A 218 -9.93 -16.40 -2.78
N PRO A 219 -10.31 -16.13 -1.51
CA PRO A 219 -11.72 -16.08 -1.11
C PRO A 219 -12.56 -15.01 -1.81
N LEU A 220 -11.93 -13.94 -2.28
CA LEU A 220 -12.59 -12.83 -2.98
C LEU A 220 -12.44 -12.90 -4.50
N GLU A 221 -11.77 -13.93 -5.03
CA GLU A 221 -11.38 -14.04 -6.44
C GLU A 221 -10.68 -12.76 -6.96
N ALA A 222 -9.91 -12.11 -6.08
CA ALA A 222 -9.21 -10.87 -6.38
C ALA A 222 -7.87 -11.19 -7.04
N ASP A 223 -7.73 -10.85 -8.32
CA ASP A 223 -6.48 -10.99 -9.07
C ASP A 223 -5.49 -9.87 -8.68
N PHE A 224 -4.88 -10.04 -7.50
CA PHE A 224 -3.89 -9.15 -6.92
C PHE A 224 -2.80 -9.96 -6.23
N HIS A 225 -1.56 -9.56 -6.43
CA HIS A 225 -0.38 -10.30 -6.02
C HIS A 225 0.59 -9.38 -5.30
N ILE A 226 1.17 -9.85 -4.20
CA ILE A 226 2.35 -9.27 -3.57
C ILE A 226 3.41 -10.36 -3.69
N GLY A 227 4.40 -10.16 -4.57
CA GLY A 227 5.20 -11.25 -5.12
C GLY A 227 4.45 -11.95 -6.26
N LEU A 228 4.66 -11.47 -7.47
CA LEU A 228 4.01 -11.97 -8.68
C LEU A 228 4.75 -13.21 -9.23
N ALA A 229 4.01 -14.27 -9.50
CA ALA A 229 4.51 -15.48 -10.15
C ALA A 229 4.81 -15.22 -11.65
N GLU A 230 5.81 -15.93 -12.18
CA GLU A 230 6.32 -15.75 -13.54
C GLU A 230 5.25 -16.03 -14.62
N GLU A 231 4.35 -16.97 -14.35
CA GLU A 231 3.21 -17.31 -15.23
C GLU A 231 2.27 -16.13 -15.53
N HIS A 232 2.35 -15.04 -14.75
CA HIS A 232 1.55 -13.84 -14.96
C HIS A 232 2.27 -12.73 -15.72
N ASP A 233 3.58 -12.87 -16.01
CA ASP A 233 4.38 -11.78 -16.60
C ASP A 233 3.85 -11.31 -17.95
N ALA A 234 3.26 -12.20 -18.75
CA ALA A 234 2.66 -11.86 -20.05
C ALA A 234 1.40 -10.96 -19.92
N ARG A 235 0.85 -10.81 -18.72
CA ARG A 235 -0.31 -9.93 -18.42
C ARG A 235 0.11 -8.57 -17.88
N VAL A 236 1.40 -8.35 -17.61
CA VAL A 236 1.88 -7.13 -16.96
C VAL A 236 2.18 -6.06 -18.00
N SER A 237 1.49 -4.92 -17.89
CA SER A 237 1.88 -3.72 -18.63
C SER A 237 2.98 -2.98 -17.88
N ARG A 238 3.99 -2.46 -18.60
CA ARG A 238 5.13 -1.77 -18.00
C ARG A 238 4.70 -0.44 -17.40
N MET A 239 5.27 -0.03 -16.29
CA MET A 239 5.10 1.34 -15.79
C MET A 239 5.91 2.32 -16.65
N ILE A 240 5.23 3.35 -17.15
CA ILE A 240 5.82 4.51 -17.82
C ILE A 240 6.10 5.60 -16.77
N GLY A 241 7.23 6.29 -16.94
CA GLY A 241 7.71 7.28 -15.96
C GLY A 241 8.51 6.62 -14.83
N GLY A 242 9.56 7.31 -14.39
CA GLY A 242 10.33 6.87 -13.22
C GLY A 242 9.57 7.17 -11.93
N LEU A 243 9.55 6.23 -10.98
CA LEU A 243 9.03 6.47 -9.63
C LEU A 243 9.85 7.52 -8.86
N VAL A 244 11.12 7.66 -9.25
CA VAL A 244 12.08 8.61 -8.67
C VAL A 244 12.67 9.44 -9.81
N PRO A 245 12.72 10.78 -9.67
CA PRO A 245 13.51 11.62 -10.56
C PRO A 245 14.97 11.15 -10.60
N ARG A 246 15.63 11.24 -11.75
CA ARG A 246 17.07 10.94 -11.83
C ARG A 246 17.83 11.84 -10.87
N ARG A 247 18.69 11.28 -10.00
CA ARG A 247 19.69 12.07 -9.25
C ARG A 247 20.46 12.93 -10.27
N SER A 248 20.70 14.20 -9.93
CA SER A 248 21.55 15.06 -10.75
C SER A 248 22.94 14.43 -10.90
N LYS A 249 23.56 14.56 -12.09
CA LYS A 249 24.87 13.97 -12.41
C LYS A 249 25.97 14.38 -11.39
N ALA A 250 25.80 15.53 -10.73
CA ALA A 250 26.68 16.02 -9.67
C ALA A 250 26.78 15.06 -8.46
N ALA A 251 25.73 14.30 -8.15
CA ALA A 251 25.72 13.34 -7.04
C ALA A 251 26.40 11.99 -7.39
N GLN A 252 26.84 11.79 -8.64
CA GLN A 252 27.44 10.55 -9.14
C GLN A 252 28.94 10.67 -9.44
N GLY A 253 29.59 11.79 -9.11
CA GLY A 253 31.04 11.95 -9.23
C GLY A 253 31.58 11.97 -10.67
N GLN A 254 30.73 12.19 -11.67
CA GLN A 254 31.13 12.37 -13.08
C GLN A 254 31.02 13.84 -13.48
N GLU A 255 32.01 14.33 -14.24
CA GLU A 255 32.11 15.74 -14.66
C GLU A 255 30.83 16.24 -15.35
N ALA A 256 30.45 17.47 -14.98
CA ALA A 256 29.24 18.14 -15.39
C ALA A 256 29.23 18.46 -16.89
N GLY A 257 28.73 17.52 -17.70
CA GLY A 257 28.32 17.73 -19.08
C GLY A 257 26.80 17.97 -19.17
N VAL A 258 26.44 19.25 -19.23
CA VAL A 258 25.21 19.93 -19.71
C VAL A 258 23.94 19.08 -19.85
N ASP A 259 22.94 19.33 -19.01
CA ASP A 259 21.64 19.92 -19.41
C ASP A 259 20.89 20.38 -18.13
N GLU A 260 20.96 21.68 -17.83
CA GLU A 260 20.32 22.30 -16.65
C GLU A 260 18.83 22.64 -16.88
N THR A 261 18.17 22.08 -17.90
CA THR A 261 16.86 22.57 -18.37
C THR A 261 15.63 21.75 -17.97
N GLU A 262 15.69 20.90 -16.93
CA GLU A 262 14.47 20.38 -16.27
C GLU A 262 14.59 20.36 -14.74
N ALA A 263 15.24 21.37 -14.15
CA ALA A 263 14.99 21.66 -12.74
C ALA A 263 13.50 21.99 -12.62
N VAL A 264 12.74 21.16 -11.89
CA VAL A 264 11.32 21.35 -11.60
C VAL A 264 11.11 22.79 -11.11
N GLN A 265 10.68 23.66 -12.02
CA GLN A 265 10.31 25.05 -11.76
C GLN A 265 8.93 25.14 -11.08
N ASP A 266 8.48 24.04 -10.49
CA ASP A 266 7.22 24.03 -9.78
C ASP A 266 7.44 24.65 -8.40
N SER A 267 6.85 25.82 -8.18
CA SER A 267 6.85 26.49 -6.89
C SER A 267 5.68 25.97 -6.06
N GLY A 268 5.94 25.55 -4.81
CA GLY A 268 4.91 25.03 -3.91
C GLY A 268 5.17 23.60 -3.43
N PRO A 269 4.23 22.99 -2.69
CA PRO A 269 4.49 21.77 -1.93
C PRO A 269 4.96 20.57 -2.75
N MET A 270 4.50 20.42 -3.99
CA MET A 270 4.94 19.33 -4.87
C MET A 270 6.38 19.56 -5.37
N GLY A 271 6.71 20.78 -5.77
CA GLY A 271 8.08 21.13 -6.16
C GLY A 271 9.08 21.03 -5.01
N ASP A 272 8.68 21.46 -3.80
CA ASP A 272 9.48 21.28 -2.58
C ASP A 272 9.75 19.80 -2.32
N PHE A 273 8.70 18.97 -2.39
CA PHE A 273 8.82 17.51 -2.25
C PHE A 273 9.74 16.89 -3.31
N MET A 274 9.61 17.29 -4.58
CA MET A 274 10.46 16.78 -5.66
C MET A 274 11.93 17.18 -5.46
N ARG A 275 12.21 18.41 -5.00
CA ARG A 275 13.57 18.83 -4.67
C ARG A 275 14.13 18.02 -3.50
N ASP A 276 13.37 17.90 -2.42
CA ASP A 276 13.79 17.12 -1.25
C ASP A 276 14.08 15.66 -1.63
N MET A 277 13.27 15.05 -2.48
CA MET A 277 13.45 13.67 -2.96
C MET A 277 14.74 13.47 -3.77
N THR A 278 15.39 14.54 -4.25
CA THR A 278 16.66 14.50 -4.99
C THR A 278 17.87 15.01 -4.18
N ASP A 279 17.65 15.63 -3.03
CA ASP A 279 18.72 16.11 -2.15
C ASP A 279 19.15 15.01 -1.17
N PRO A 280 20.38 14.47 -1.29
CA PRO A 280 20.87 13.37 -0.46
C PRO A 280 20.96 13.69 1.04
N LYS A 281 20.78 14.95 1.43
CA LYS A 281 20.80 15.37 2.84
C LYS A 281 19.42 15.26 3.51
N THR A 282 18.36 15.04 2.74
CA THR A 282 17.00 15.03 3.30
C THR A 282 16.56 13.65 3.74
N MET A 283 15.65 13.61 4.70
CA MET A 283 14.94 12.40 5.08
C MET A 283 14.07 11.87 3.93
N VAL A 284 13.51 12.77 3.10
CA VAL A 284 12.63 12.40 1.98
C VAL A 284 13.42 11.61 0.96
N GLU A 285 14.60 12.08 0.55
CA GLU A 285 15.46 11.34 -0.37
C GLU A 285 15.74 9.92 0.15
N ARG A 286 16.16 9.80 1.42
CA ARG A 286 16.40 8.48 2.03
C ARG A 286 15.14 7.61 2.09
N ALA A 287 13.97 8.19 2.30
CA ALA A 287 12.72 7.44 2.38
C ALA A 287 12.36 6.75 1.04
N PHE A 288 12.74 7.36 -0.09
CA PHE A 288 12.46 6.85 -1.43
C PHE A 288 13.65 6.14 -2.08
N ASN A 289 14.88 6.45 -1.67
CA ASN A 289 16.12 6.01 -2.33
C ASN A 289 17.11 5.24 -1.44
N ASN A 290 16.73 4.90 -0.20
CA ASN A 290 17.51 4.01 0.65
C ASN A 290 16.66 2.80 1.10
N PRO A 291 16.89 1.58 0.56
CA PRO A 291 17.99 1.21 -0.35
C PRO A 291 17.90 1.85 -1.73
N TRP A 292 19.02 1.86 -2.47
CA TRP A 292 19.01 2.41 -3.83
C TRP A 292 18.21 1.52 -4.80
N LEU A 293 17.38 2.15 -5.64
CA LEU A 293 16.65 1.48 -6.71
C LEU A 293 17.08 2.03 -8.07
N GLU A 294 17.41 1.15 -9.01
CA GLU A 294 17.77 1.56 -10.37
C GLU A 294 16.56 2.10 -11.14
N ALA A 295 16.79 3.06 -12.01
CA ALA A 295 15.75 3.59 -12.88
C ALA A 295 15.15 2.47 -13.73
N GLY A 296 13.82 2.34 -13.71
CA GLY A 296 13.12 1.28 -14.43
C GLY A 296 13.09 -0.09 -13.72
N ALA A 297 13.68 -0.21 -12.52
CA ALA A 297 13.63 -1.45 -11.74
C ALA A 297 12.20 -1.96 -11.53
N VAL A 298 11.21 -1.07 -11.42
CA VAL A 298 9.78 -1.40 -11.31
C VAL A 298 9.25 -2.30 -12.44
N ASN A 299 9.94 -2.34 -13.57
CA ASN A 299 9.57 -3.14 -14.74
C ASN A 299 10.32 -4.47 -14.84
N THR A 300 11.31 -4.74 -13.97
CA THR A 300 12.12 -5.96 -13.99
C THR A 300 11.39 -7.13 -13.35
N ARG A 301 11.84 -8.36 -13.66
CA ARG A 301 11.31 -9.57 -13.04
C ARG A 301 11.56 -9.60 -11.53
N ASP A 302 12.75 -9.18 -11.08
CA ASP A 302 13.12 -9.17 -9.67
C ASP A 302 12.16 -8.29 -8.84
N TRP A 303 11.79 -7.11 -9.35
CA TRP A 303 10.81 -6.25 -8.70
C TRP A 303 9.43 -6.91 -8.59
N ARG A 304 8.98 -7.55 -9.67
CA ARG A 304 7.68 -8.26 -9.70
C ARG A 304 7.68 -9.44 -8.74
N ALA A 305 8.79 -10.19 -8.67
CA ALA A 305 8.93 -11.40 -7.87
C ALA A 305 9.03 -11.12 -6.37
N ALA A 306 9.66 -10.00 -6.00
CA ALA A 306 9.89 -9.63 -4.61
C ALA A 306 8.57 -9.44 -3.85
N GLU A 307 8.62 -9.49 -2.52
CA GLU A 307 7.53 -8.99 -1.67
C GLU A 307 7.93 -7.65 -1.07
N ILE A 308 7.45 -6.57 -1.70
CA ILE A 308 7.60 -5.20 -1.20
C ILE A 308 6.19 -4.70 -0.85
N PRO A 309 5.60 -5.13 0.29
CA PRO A 309 4.18 -4.94 0.65
C PRO A 309 3.77 -3.49 0.92
N ALA A 310 4.58 -2.52 0.50
CA ALA A 310 4.25 -1.10 0.44
C ALA A 310 4.24 -0.53 -0.98
N ALA A 311 4.79 -1.21 -1.99
CA ALA A 311 5.12 -0.61 -3.28
C ALA A 311 5.00 -1.53 -4.51
N ASN A 312 5.02 -2.86 -4.37
CA ASN A 312 5.11 -3.74 -5.56
C ASN A 312 3.91 -4.68 -5.79
N GLY A 313 2.75 -4.35 -5.25
CA GLY A 313 1.54 -5.09 -5.57
C GLY A 313 1.21 -5.00 -7.06
N HIS A 314 0.84 -6.13 -7.66
CA HIS A 314 0.41 -6.22 -9.05
C HIS A 314 -1.03 -6.72 -9.10
N GLY A 315 -1.92 -6.01 -9.79
CA GLY A 315 -3.32 -6.44 -9.83
C GLY A 315 -4.11 -5.77 -10.95
N THR A 316 -5.36 -6.20 -11.09
CA THR A 316 -6.38 -5.51 -11.91
C THR A 316 -7.10 -4.43 -11.08
N ALA A 317 -7.81 -3.51 -11.72
CA ALA A 317 -8.53 -2.43 -11.03
C ALA A 317 -9.65 -2.97 -10.13
N ARG A 318 -10.23 -4.14 -10.46
CA ARG A 318 -11.28 -4.79 -9.67
C ARG A 318 -10.78 -5.27 -8.32
N SER A 319 -9.56 -5.78 -8.26
CA SER A 319 -9.06 -6.52 -7.11
C SER A 319 -8.97 -5.64 -5.85
N PRO A 320 -8.43 -4.40 -5.89
CA PRO A 320 -8.47 -3.51 -4.75
C PRO A 320 -9.89 -3.04 -4.38
N ALA A 321 -10.80 -2.90 -5.34
CA ALA A 321 -12.19 -2.53 -5.07
C ALA A 321 -12.93 -3.64 -4.31
N ALA A 322 -12.70 -4.91 -4.67
CA ALA A 322 -13.24 -6.09 -4.00
C ALA A 322 -12.63 -6.31 -2.60
N ALA A 323 -11.31 -6.16 -2.47
CA ALA A 323 -10.64 -6.31 -1.17
C ALA A 323 -11.11 -5.23 -0.17
N ARG A 324 -11.21 -3.97 -0.62
CA ARG A 324 -11.61 -2.84 0.24
C ARG A 324 -13.09 -2.82 0.57
N SER A 325 -13.98 -3.29 -0.31
CA SER A 325 -15.41 -3.39 -0.01
C SER A 325 -15.65 -4.34 1.17
N THR A 326 -14.94 -5.46 1.20
CA THR A 326 -15.03 -6.47 2.26
C THR A 326 -14.48 -5.94 3.58
N GLY A 327 -13.33 -5.27 3.56
CA GLY A 327 -12.76 -4.62 4.76
C GLY A 327 -13.61 -3.48 5.33
N CYS A 328 -14.38 -2.77 4.49
CA CYS A 328 -15.34 -1.77 4.96
C CYS A 328 -16.65 -2.39 5.47
N ALA A 329 -17.13 -3.49 4.87
CA ALA A 329 -18.38 -4.14 5.23
C ALA A 329 -18.35 -4.79 6.63
N SER A 330 -17.19 -5.30 7.06
CA SER A 330 -17.01 -5.84 8.42
C SER A 330 -17.23 -4.78 9.53
N SER A 331 -17.06 -3.49 9.22
CA SER A 331 -17.30 -2.38 10.17
C SER A 331 -18.78 -1.97 10.32
N LYS A 332 -19.67 -2.41 9.43
CA LYS A 332 -21.06 -1.91 9.33
C LYS A 332 -22.14 -3.00 9.31
N GLY A 333 -21.90 -4.19 9.87
CA GLY A 333 -22.97 -5.17 10.15
C GLY A 333 -23.85 -5.62 8.97
N SER A 334 -23.54 -5.23 7.73
CA SER A 334 -24.30 -5.53 6.53
C SER A 334 -23.49 -6.49 5.68
N ARG A 335 -23.95 -7.74 5.61
CA ARG A 335 -23.36 -8.87 4.87
C ARG A 335 -21.83 -8.89 4.93
N SER A 336 -21.30 -9.34 6.05
CA SER A 336 -19.99 -9.98 6.07
C SER A 336 -19.99 -11.03 4.95
N ILE A 337 -19.26 -10.77 3.86
CA ILE A 337 -18.63 -11.89 3.17
C ILE A 337 -17.68 -12.40 4.23
N ALA A 338 -18.12 -13.41 4.97
CA ALA A 338 -17.29 -14.09 5.93
C ALA A 338 -16.14 -14.67 5.10
N LEU A 339 -15.02 -13.94 5.06
CA LEU A 339 -13.77 -14.50 4.55
C LEU A 339 -13.62 -15.81 5.31
N ALA A 340 -13.57 -16.91 4.54
CA ALA A 340 -13.68 -18.26 5.08
C ALA A 340 -12.79 -18.42 6.31
N PRO A 341 -13.20 -19.17 7.35
CA PRO A 341 -12.34 -19.43 8.48
C PRO A 341 -11.02 -19.97 7.95
N SER A 342 -9.93 -19.24 8.22
CA SER A 342 -8.59 -19.65 7.84
C SER A 342 -8.36 -21.06 8.39
N ARG A 343 -7.68 -21.91 7.61
CA ARG A 343 -7.28 -23.25 8.08
C ARG A 343 -6.67 -23.14 9.48
N PRO A 344 -6.98 -24.05 10.42
CA PRO A 344 -6.37 -24.01 11.75
C PRO A 344 -4.85 -24.07 11.60
N ARG A 345 -4.18 -22.96 11.90
CA ARG A 345 -2.72 -22.85 11.93
C ARG A 345 -2.27 -22.90 13.39
N ALA A 346 -1.28 -23.72 13.68
CA ALA A 346 -0.71 -23.79 15.02
C ALA A 346 -0.07 -22.43 15.37
N PRO A 347 -0.36 -21.84 16.53
CA PRO A 347 0.28 -20.58 16.92
C PRO A 347 1.79 -20.81 17.10
N THR A 348 2.60 -20.15 16.28
CA THR A 348 4.04 -19.99 16.52
C THR A 348 4.25 -18.93 17.60
N ARG A 349 3.91 -19.24 18.86
CA ARG A 349 4.41 -18.43 19.97
C ARG A 349 5.91 -18.69 20.11
N PRO A 350 6.79 -17.68 20.08
CA PRO A 350 8.15 -17.87 20.51
C PRO A 350 8.10 -18.26 21.99
N SER A 351 8.52 -19.47 22.32
CA SER A 351 8.67 -19.86 23.72
C SER A 351 9.83 -19.05 24.29
N ALA A 352 9.52 -18.02 25.07
CA ALA A 352 10.47 -17.47 26.02
C ALA A 352 10.75 -18.56 27.07
N ARG A 353 11.67 -19.48 26.77
CA ARG A 353 12.23 -20.38 27.77
C ARG A 353 13.29 -19.58 28.53
N CYS A 354 12.91 -19.15 29.73
CA CYS A 354 13.84 -18.75 30.77
C CYS A 354 14.80 -19.93 31.04
N PRO A 355 16.14 -19.77 30.97
CA PRO A 355 17.07 -20.83 31.27
C PRO A 355 17.28 -20.94 32.78
N CYS A 356 16.26 -21.34 33.52
CA CYS A 356 16.43 -21.93 34.85
C CYS A 356 15.21 -22.80 35.20
N ALA A 357 15.42 -24.12 35.21
CA ALA A 357 14.74 -25.12 36.05
C ALA A 357 14.83 -26.48 35.36
N THR A 358 15.98 -27.13 35.54
CA THR A 358 16.03 -28.58 35.71
C THR A 358 15.17 -28.95 36.93
N ASP A 359 13.98 -29.51 36.73
CA ASP A 359 13.65 -30.84 37.26
C ASP A 359 12.26 -31.29 36.80
N ARG A 360 12.16 -32.54 36.36
CA ARG A 360 10.90 -33.23 36.07
C ARG A 360 10.69 -34.25 37.18
N ALA A 361 9.76 -33.98 38.10
CA ALA A 361 8.89 -35.00 38.70
C ALA A 361 7.97 -34.36 39.74
N SER A 362 6.77 -34.93 39.86
CA SER A 362 5.81 -34.82 40.97
C SER A 362 4.60 -33.91 40.74
N CYS A 363 3.44 -34.48 41.13
CA CYS A 363 2.15 -33.84 41.38
C CYS A 363 1.16 -33.75 40.21
N PHE A 364 0.69 -34.93 39.79
CA PHE A 364 -0.75 -35.14 39.62
C PHE A 364 -1.43 -35.03 41.00
N ALA A 365 -2.30 -34.04 41.21
CA ALA A 365 -3.48 -34.13 42.08
C ALA A 365 -4.27 -32.81 42.09
N ALA A 366 -5.56 -32.94 41.74
CA ALA A 366 -6.71 -32.22 42.28
C ALA A 366 -6.63 -30.70 42.50
N ILE A 367 -7.48 -29.94 41.78
CA ILE A 367 -8.43 -29.01 42.41
C ILE A 367 -9.66 -28.90 41.50
N SER A 368 -10.80 -29.25 42.11
CA SER A 368 -12.13 -29.17 41.55
C SER A 368 -12.82 -27.88 42.02
N ARG A 369 -13.40 -27.12 41.07
CA ARG A 369 -14.54 -26.17 41.20
C ARG A 369 -14.31 -24.85 41.97
N PRO A 370 -15.20 -23.82 41.85
CA PRO A 370 -16.45 -23.72 41.06
C PRO A 370 -16.59 -22.45 40.18
N SER A 371 -17.52 -22.53 39.23
CA SER A 371 -18.14 -21.44 38.49
C SER A 371 -19.09 -20.60 39.37
N ARG A 372 -19.15 -19.28 39.12
CA ARG A 372 -20.15 -18.33 39.66
C ARG A 372 -20.19 -17.05 38.79
N PRO A 373 -21.26 -16.23 38.84
CA PRO A 373 -22.41 -16.35 37.96
C PRO A 373 -22.63 -15.12 37.06
N THR A 374 -23.47 -15.33 36.04
CA THR A 374 -24.10 -14.31 35.18
C THR A 374 -24.77 -13.21 35.99
N ARG A 375 -24.39 -11.96 35.72
CA ARG A 375 -25.02 -10.78 36.28
C ARG A 375 -25.93 -10.16 35.21
N THR A 376 -27.22 -10.44 35.32
CA THR A 376 -28.29 -9.66 34.71
C THR A 376 -28.32 -8.28 35.37
N LEU A 377 -28.29 -7.22 34.56
CA LEU A 377 -28.64 -5.88 35.02
C LEU A 377 -29.81 -5.33 34.19
N SER A 378 -30.80 -4.93 34.96
CA SER A 378 -32.07 -4.32 34.62
C SER A 378 -31.94 -3.04 33.80
N ALA A 379 -32.94 -2.82 32.96
CA ALA A 379 -33.27 -1.55 32.34
C ALA A 379 -33.69 -0.47 33.37
N ILE A 380 -33.81 0.79 32.87
CA ILE A 380 -34.56 1.99 33.33
C ILE A 380 -33.62 3.23 33.47
N PRO A 381 -33.99 4.46 33.04
CA PRO A 381 -34.75 4.90 31.86
C PRO A 381 -34.07 6.08 31.11
N ALA A 382 -34.66 6.49 29.98
CA ALA A 382 -34.31 7.68 29.24
C ALA A 382 -34.57 8.98 30.03
N GLN A 383 -33.60 9.89 30.04
CA GLN A 383 -33.84 11.32 30.23
C GLN A 383 -32.98 12.13 29.27
N ALA A 384 -33.65 13.08 28.64
CA ALA A 384 -33.15 13.94 27.59
C ALA A 384 -32.19 15.02 28.12
N ALA A 385 -31.13 15.28 27.37
CA ALA A 385 -30.45 16.57 27.38
C ALA A 385 -30.17 16.97 25.92
N ARG A 386 -30.97 17.92 25.44
CA ARG A 386 -30.71 18.67 24.21
C ARG A 386 -29.54 19.60 24.48
N SER A 387 -28.49 19.53 23.67
CA SER A 387 -27.56 20.63 23.48
C SER A 387 -27.11 20.65 22.03
N ALA A 388 -27.79 21.51 21.25
CA ALA A 388 -27.45 21.83 19.87
C ALA A 388 -26.14 22.62 19.84
N TRP A 389 -25.23 22.20 18.96
CA TRP A 389 -24.05 22.98 18.57
C TRP A 389 -24.43 23.87 17.37
N PRO A 390 -24.05 25.16 17.35
CA PRO A 390 -24.46 26.08 16.29
C PRO A 390 -23.63 25.89 15.01
N ILE A 391 -24.34 25.95 13.88
CA ILE A 391 -23.84 26.02 12.50
C ILE A 391 -23.44 27.50 12.22
N PRO A 392 -22.24 27.80 11.67
CA PRO A 392 -21.92 29.16 11.24
C PRO A 392 -22.44 29.42 9.82
N THR A 393 -23.27 30.47 9.68
CA THR A 393 -23.67 31.06 8.39
C THR A 393 -22.60 32.03 7.87
N PRO A 394 -22.42 32.15 6.54
CA PRO A 394 -21.41 33.01 5.93
C PRO A 394 -21.85 34.49 5.91
N GLY A 395 -21.01 35.37 6.45
CA GLY A 395 -21.20 36.82 6.40
C GLY A 395 -20.59 37.41 5.12
N SER A 396 -21.44 38.01 4.30
CA SER A 396 -21.10 38.93 3.23
C SER A 396 -20.62 40.29 3.79
N ALA A 397 -19.51 40.83 3.28
CA ALA A 397 -19.24 42.26 3.35
C ALA A 397 -18.55 42.71 2.06
N SER A 398 -19.17 43.68 1.41
CA SER A 398 -18.80 44.32 0.15
C SER A 398 -17.88 45.54 0.35
N ALA A 399 -16.93 45.68 -0.58
CA ALA A 399 -16.51 46.89 -1.31
C ALA A 399 -16.05 48.21 -0.62
N SER A 400 -14.93 48.70 -1.19
CA SER A 400 -14.39 50.08 -1.29
C SER A 400 -13.76 50.66 0.00
N ARG A 401 -12.51 51.13 -0.01
CA ARG A 401 -11.84 52.09 -0.92
C ARG A 401 -10.35 51.80 -1.09
#